data_AF-A0A537ZWB2-F1
#
_entry.id   AF-A0A537ZWB2-F1
#
_cell.length_a   1.000
_cell.length_b   1.000
_cell.length_c   1.000
_cell.angle_alpha   90.00
_cell.angle_beta   90.00
_cell.angle_gamma   90.00
#
_symmetry.space_group_name_H-M   'P 1'
#
loop_
_entity.id
_entity.type
_entity.pdbx_description
1 polymer ?
#
loop_
_entity_poly.entity_id
_entity_poly.type
_entity_poly.pdbx_seq_one_letter_code
_entity_poly.pdbx_strand_id
1 'polypeptide(L)'
;MRPDQQHLRHYFDSPARAGQWDDLYDTDTLAGVIVRDRHALALEWINRLGLRAGASVLDVGCGPGRMAVGLALSGFRLTAVDSS
;
A
#
# COMPACT_ATOMS: atom_id res chain seq x y z
N MET A 1 -10.47 14.87 -17.91
CA MET A 1 -9.32 15.70 -17.47
C MET A 1 -8.41 14.79 -16.67
N ARG A 2 -7.19 14.49 -17.13
CA ARG A 2 -6.25 13.70 -16.32
C ARG A 2 -5.77 14.63 -15.19
N PRO A 3 -5.81 14.23 -13.91
CA PRO A 3 -5.24 15.04 -12.85
C PRO A 3 -3.77 15.28 -13.17
N ASP A 4 -3.30 16.50 -12.92
CA ASP A 4 -1.90 16.83 -13.13
C ASP A 4 -1.07 16.01 -12.11
N GLN A 5 -0.01 15.34 -12.58
CA GLN A 5 0.77 14.44 -11.73
C GLN A 5 1.60 15.20 -10.69
N GLN A 6 1.79 16.51 -10.86
CA GLN A 6 2.60 17.33 -9.96
C GLN A 6 1.79 17.73 -8.71
N HIS A 7 0.50 18.03 -8.86
CA HIS A 7 -0.46 18.27 -7.78
C HIS A 7 -0.62 17.05 -6.90
N LEU A 8 -0.71 15.87 -7.53
CA LEU A 8 -0.86 14.61 -6.80
C LEU A 8 0.39 14.34 -5.94
N ARG A 9 1.59 14.50 -6.50
CA ARG A 9 2.85 14.37 -5.74
C ARG A 9 2.89 15.35 -4.56
N HIS A 10 2.66 16.64 -4.82
CA HIS A 10 2.63 17.65 -3.75
C HIS A 10 1.60 17.37 -2.66
N TYR A 11 0.45 16.78 -3.01
CA TYR A 11 -0.55 16.36 -2.04
C TYR A 11 -0.01 15.27 -1.10
N PHE A 12 0.68 14.26 -1.65
CA PHE A 12 1.25 13.15 -0.89
C PHE A 12 2.54 13.52 -0.13
N ASP A 13 3.35 14.43 -0.66
CA ASP A 13 4.62 14.88 -0.06
C ASP A 13 4.45 15.90 1.08
N SER A 14 3.23 16.43 1.26
CA SER A 14 3.03 17.50 2.24
C SER A 14 3.35 17.00 3.67
N PRO A 15 4.31 17.62 4.39
CA PRO A 15 4.74 17.15 5.72
C PRO A 15 3.61 17.12 6.76
N ALA A 16 2.62 18.02 6.60
CA ALA A 16 1.42 18.07 7.42
C ALA A 16 0.48 16.85 7.24
N ARG A 17 0.65 16.09 6.15
CA ARG A 17 -0.13 14.88 5.82
C ARG A 17 0.70 13.60 5.84
N ALA A 18 2.02 13.70 5.71
CA ALA A 18 2.94 12.57 5.91
C ALA A 18 2.66 11.86 7.25
N GLY A 19 2.47 12.62 8.33
CA GLY A 19 2.05 12.09 9.64
C GLY A 19 0.58 11.67 9.73
N GLN A 20 -0.32 12.23 8.89
CA GLN A 20 -1.73 11.80 8.83
C GLN A 20 -1.90 10.42 8.18
N TRP A 21 -0.96 10.02 7.33
CA TRP A 21 -0.89 8.65 6.86
C TRP A 21 -0.55 7.76 8.06
N ASP A 22 0.51 8.05 8.83
CA ASP A 22 0.81 7.35 10.09
C ASP A 22 -0.34 7.38 11.12
N ASP A 23 -1.14 8.44 11.17
CA ASP A 23 -2.34 8.51 12.03
C ASP A 23 -3.53 7.72 11.49
N LEU A 24 -3.80 7.71 10.17
CA LEU A 24 -4.73 6.76 9.52
C LEU A 24 -4.29 5.30 9.73
N TYR A 25 -3.05 5.12 10.14
CA TYR A 25 -2.34 3.86 10.23
C TYR A 25 -2.22 3.31 11.65
N ASP A 26 -2.33 4.14 12.70
CA ASP A 26 -2.26 3.76 14.12
C ASP A 26 -3.52 4.08 14.94
N THR A 27 -4.54 4.69 14.32
CA THR A 27 -5.82 4.99 14.99
C THR A 27 -6.96 4.09 14.50
N ASP A 28 -7.89 3.75 15.40
CA ASP A 28 -9.18 3.10 15.08
C ASP A 28 -10.16 4.05 14.35
N THR A 29 -9.63 4.92 13.50
CA THR A 29 -10.47 5.70 12.59
C THR A 29 -11.13 4.77 11.58
N LEU A 30 -12.36 5.10 11.19
CA LEU A 30 -13.11 4.33 10.19
C LEU A 30 -12.30 4.13 8.90
N ALA A 31 -11.58 5.16 8.46
CA ALA A 31 -10.75 5.10 7.26
C ALA A 31 -9.55 4.14 7.44
N GLY A 32 -8.88 4.15 8.59
CA GLY A 32 -7.80 3.22 8.91
C GLY A 32 -8.27 1.76 8.94
N VAL A 33 -9.42 1.50 9.57
CA VAL A 33 -10.07 0.17 9.58
C VAL A 33 -10.37 -0.30 8.16
N ILE A 34 -11.01 0.55 7.35
CA ILE A 34 -11.35 0.21 5.95
C ILE A 34 -10.10 -0.14 5.14
N VAL A 35 -9.02 0.63 5.27
CA VAL A 35 -7.77 0.37 4.53
C VAL A 35 -7.14 -0.94 4.98
N ARG A 36 -7.10 -1.22 6.28
CA ARG A 36 -6.57 -2.48 6.82
C ARG A 36 -7.38 -3.70 6.35
N ASP A 37 -8.70 -3.62 6.39
CA ASP A 37 -9.58 -4.71 5.95
C ASP A 37 -9.42 -4.99 4.45
N ARG A 38 -9.27 -3.92 3.65
CA ARG A 38 -8.96 -4.05 2.21
C ARG A 38 -7.62 -4.73 1.97
N HIS A 39 -6.58 -4.38 2.73
CA HIS A 39 -5.28 -5.03 2.61
C HIS A 39 -5.35 -6.52 3.00
N ALA A 40 -6.02 -6.84 4.11
CA ALA A 40 -6.18 -8.23 4.54
C ALA A 40 -6.91 -9.07 3.49
N LEU A 41 -8.01 -8.55 2.94
CA LEU A 41 -8.78 -9.23 1.90
C LEU A 41 -7.97 -9.42 0.60
N ALA A 42 -7.22 -8.40 0.19
CA ALA A 42 -6.37 -8.51 -1.00
C ALA A 42 -5.24 -9.55 -0.81
N LEU A 43 -4.61 -9.60 0.36
CA LEU A 43 -3.61 -10.63 0.68
C LEU A 43 -4.23 -12.03 0.66
N GLU A 44 -5.43 -12.21 1.21
CA GLU A 44 -6.16 -13.48 1.14
C GLU A 44 -6.39 -13.91 -0.31
N TRP A 45 -6.85 -13.01 -1.17
CA TRP A 45 -7.06 -13.30 -2.59
C TRP A 45 -5.77 -13.71 -3.29
N ILE A 46 -4.67 -13.01 -3.03
CA ILE A 46 -3.35 -13.32 -3.62
C ILE A 46 -2.86 -14.69 -3.14
N ASN A 47 -3.01 -15.01 -1.86
CA ASN A 47 -2.64 -16.32 -1.32
C ASN A 47 -3.44 -17.45 -1.97
N ARG A 48 -4.73 -17.22 -2.26
CA ARG A 48 -5.60 -18.20 -2.93
C ARG A 48 -5.22 -18.46 -4.38
N LEU A 49 -4.41 -17.61 -5.01
CA LEU A 49 -3.86 -17.89 -6.35
C LEU A 49 -2.86 -19.06 -6.34
N GLY A 50 -2.36 -19.48 -5.17
CA GLY A 50 -1.46 -20.63 -5.05
C GLY A 50 -0.12 -20.42 -5.78
N LEU A 51 0.32 -19.16 -5.87
CA LEU A 51 1.58 -18.82 -6.54
C LEU A 51 2.76 -19.45 -5.80
N ARG A 52 3.79 -19.85 -6.57
CA ARG A 52 5.01 -20.41 -5.99
C ARG A 52 5.68 -19.42 -5.04
N ALA A 53 6.31 -19.93 -3.99
CA ALA A 53 7.20 -19.14 -3.15
C ALA A 53 8.28 -18.46 -4.03
N GLY A 54 8.53 -17.20 -3.73
CA GLY A 54 9.39 -16.34 -4.54
C GLY A 54 8.80 -16.00 -5.90
N ALA A 55 7.49 -16.06 -6.14
CA ALA A 55 6.93 -15.42 -7.34
C ALA A 55 7.24 -13.91 -7.29
N SER A 56 7.52 -13.32 -8.45
CA SER A 56 7.82 -11.90 -8.55
C SER A 56 6.53 -11.08 -8.53
N VAL A 57 6.47 -10.04 -7.70
CA VAL A 57 5.30 -9.17 -7.53
C VAL A 57 5.73 -7.70 -7.64
N LEU A 58 4.89 -6.88 -8.28
CA LEU A 58 5.04 -5.43 -8.37
C LEU A 58 3.87 -4.76 -7.63
N ASP A 59 4.18 -3.94 -6.63
CA ASP A 59 3.22 -3.08 -5.92
C ASP A 59 3.39 -1.63 -6.41
N VAL A 60 2.39 -1.11 -7.13
CA VAL A 60 2.42 0.22 -7.76
C VAL A 60 1.59 1.20 -6.95
N GLY A 61 2.20 2.31 -6.52
CA GLY A 61 1.58 3.22 -5.56
C GLY A 61 1.58 2.60 -4.17
N CYS A 62 2.73 2.01 -3.78
CA CYS A 62 2.85 1.25 -2.54
C CYS A 62 2.69 2.11 -1.27
N GLY A 63 2.75 3.44 -1.42
CA GLY A 63 2.74 4.41 -0.34
C GLY A 63 3.75 4.02 0.74
N PRO A 64 3.33 3.89 2.02
CA PRO A 64 4.20 3.49 3.13
C PRO A 64 4.67 2.02 3.07
N GLY A 65 4.19 1.22 2.11
CA GLY A 65 4.68 -0.14 1.88
C GLY A 65 4.04 -1.24 2.76
N ARG A 66 2.83 -1.06 3.29
CA ARG A 66 2.17 -2.10 4.13
C ARG A 66 1.77 -3.35 3.35
N MET A 67 1.16 -3.16 2.18
CA MET A 67 0.85 -4.27 1.28
C MET A 67 2.15 -4.96 0.84
N ALA A 68 3.14 -4.17 0.45
CA ALA A 68 4.49 -4.62 0.17
C ALA A 68 5.09 -5.51 1.29
N VAL A 69 5.05 -5.08 2.56
CA VAL A 69 5.52 -5.91 3.69
C VAL A 69 4.72 -7.21 3.81
N GLY A 70 3.39 -7.15 3.72
CA GLY A 70 2.54 -8.35 3.76
C GLY A 70 2.86 -9.37 2.66
N LEU A 71 3.13 -8.90 1.44
CA LEU A 71 3.53 -9.73 0.31
C LEU A 71 4.92 -10.33 0.51
N ALA A 72 5.88 -9.55 1.02
CA ALA A 72 7.21 -10.04 1.32
C ALA A 72 7.19 -11.13 2.42
N LEU A 73 6.41 -10.93 3.48
CA LEU A 73 6.20 -11.91 4.55
C LEU A 73 5.49 -13.17 4.06
N SER A 74 4.66 -13.06 3.02
CA SER A 74 4.02 -14.20 2.34
C SER A 74 4.98 -14.95 1.41
N GLY A 75 6.26 -14.56 1.34
CA GLY A 75 7.32 -15.26 0.63
C GLY A 75 7.49 -14.81 -0.83
N PHE A 76 6.90 -13.70 -1.25
CA PHE A 76 7.07 -13.16 -2.61
C PHE A 76 8.39 -12.39 -2.79
N ARG A 77 8.92 -12.36 -4.02
CA ARG A 77 9.99 -11.44 -4.42
C ARG A 77 9.37 -10.14 -4.89
N LEU A 78 9.47 -9.10 -4.08
CA LEU A 78 8.72 -7.87 -4.29
C LEU A 78 9.56 -6.74 -4.90
N THR A 79 8.95 -6.00 -5.81
CA THR A 79 9.33 -4.62 -6.16
C THR A 79 8.17 -3.70 -5.79
N ALA A 80 8.44 -2.66 -5.02
CA ALA A 80 7.44 -1.67 -4.61
C ALA A 80 7.88 -0.30 -5.14
N VAL A 81 6.97 0.42 -5.79
CA VAL A 81 7.25 1.73 -6.36
C VAL A 81 6.19 2.74 -5.91
N ASP A 82 6.64 3.91 -5.51
CA ASP A 82 5.79 5.09 -5.32
C ASP A 82 6.37 6.27 -6.10
N SER A 83 5.52 7.22 -6.43
CA SER A 83 5.86 8.42 -7.20
C SER A 83 5.91 9.70 -6.38
N SER A 84 5.53 9.64 -5.09
CA SER A 84 5.75 10.68 -4.10
C SER A 84 7.24 10.79 -3.76
#